data_AF-A0A962Z980-F1
#
_entry.id   AF-A0A962Z980-F1
#
_cell.length_a   1.000
_cell.length_b   1.000
_cell.length_c   1.000
_cell.angle_alpha   90.00
_cell.angle_beta   90.00
_cell.angle_gamma   90.00
#
_symmetry.space_group_name_H-M   'P 1'
#
loop_
_entity.id
_entity.type
_entity.pdbx_description
1 polymer ?
#
loop_
_entity_poly.entity_id
_entity_poly.type
_entity_poly.pdbx_seq_one_letter_code
_entity_poly.pdbx_strand_id
1 'polypeptide(L)'
;MAAPVCGSRGNGPGRSASTACSSPSTDVKTAAGTDLLEAFQTGIGYRFNAVRLLREALTHSSATTSGSRGSRRSNERLEFLGDRVLGLLVAEMLIAAYP
;
A
#
# COMPACT_ATOMS: atom_id res chain seq x y z
N MET A 1 -6.07 13.34 -60.75
CA MET A 1 -6.02 12.95 -59.33
C MET A 1 -7.33 13.39 -58.71
N ALA A 2 -8.33 12.50 -58.75
CA ALA A 2 -9.71 12.80 -58.40
C ALA A 2 -9.95 12.54 -56.90
N ALA A 3 -10.62 13.47 -56.22
CA ALA A 3 -10.98 13.35 -54.81
C ALA A 3 -12.01 12.23 -54.57
N PRO A 4 -11.98 11.55 -53.41
CA PRO A 4 -12.99 10.54 -53.08
C PRO A 4 -14.28 11.23 -52.61
N VAL A 5 -15.39 10.87 -53.27
CA VAL A 5 -16.74 11.27 -52.89
C VAL A 5 -17.17 10.46 -51.66
N CYS A 6 -17.41 11.14 -50.54
CA CYS A 6 -17.94 10.56 -49.31
C CYS A 6 -19.44 10.23 -49.50
N GLY A 7 -19.78 8.93 -49.55
CA GLY A 7 -21.16 8.46 -49.65
C GLY A 7 -21.85 8.45 -48.29
N SER A 8 -22.86 9.31 -48.11
CA SER A 8 -23.76 9.33 -46.95
C SER A 8 -24.83 8.25 -47.09
N ARG A 9 -24.75 7.18 -46.26
CA ARG A 9 -25.85 6.22 -46.09
C ARG A 9 -26.67 6.54 -44.84
N GLY A 10 -27.94 6.85 -45.08
CA GLY A 10 -29.13 6.34 -44.36
C GLY A 10 -29.15 6.42 -42.83
N ASN A 11 -29.91 7.40 -42.32
CA ASN A 11 -30.31 7.54 -40.92
C ASN A 11 -31.59 6.71 -40.66
N GLY A 12 -31.47 5.63 -39.89
CA GLY A 12 -32.60 4.89 -39.30
C GLY A 12 -32.61 5.09 -37.78
N PRO A 13 -33.78 5.12 -37.11
CA PRO A 13 -33.84 5.41 -35.69
C PRO A 13 -33.47 4.16 -34.89
N GLY A 14 -32.44 4.27 -34.06
CA GLY A 14 -32.14 3.30 -33.02
C GLY A 14 -30.90 2.45 -33.29
N ARG A 15 -29.99 2.49 -32.31
CA ARG A 15 -28.71 1.77 -32.19
C ARG A 15 -27.54 2.49 -32.87
N SER A 16 -27.14 3.62 -32.30
CA SER A 16 -25.73 4.02 -32.38
C SER A 16 -24.92 2.98 -31.59
N ALA A 17 -24.12 2.20 -32.34
CA ALA A 17 -22.99 1.49 -31.80
C ALA A 17 -22.06 2.54 -31.16
N SER A 18 -22.16 2.71 -29.86
CA SER A 18 -21.07 3.28 -29.08
C SER A 18 -19.96 2.24 -29.08
N THR A 19 -19.04 2.39 -30.02
CA THR A 19 -17.68 1.89 -29.90
C THR A 19 -17.25 2.02 -28.44
N ALA A 20 -17.01 0.89 -27.80
CA ALA A 20 -16.41 0.84 -26.49
C ALA A 20 -15.05 1.54 -26.57
N CYS A 21 -15.00 2.79 -26.13
CA CYS A 21 -13.81 3.28 -25.45
C CYS A 21 -13.73 2.48 -24.16
N SER A 22 -13.13 1.28 -24.23
CA SER A 22 -12.56 0.64 -23.05
C SER A 22 -11.45 1.55 -22.58
N SER A 23 -11.80 2.48 -21.69
CA SER A 23 -10.84 3.24 -20.91
C SER A 23 -9.82 2.26 -20.35
N PRO A 24 -8.50 2.49 -20.48
CA PRO A 24 -7.54 1.70 -19.74
C PRO A 24 -7.88 1.91 -18.26
N SER A 25 -8.17 0.80 -17.58
CA SER A 25 -8.43 0.74 -16.15
C SER A 25 -7.32 1.50 -15.41
N THR A 26 -7.64 2.66 -14.85
CA THR A 26 -6.76 3.40 -13.95
C THR A 26 -6.71 2.67 -12.61
N ASP A 27 -5.96 1.58 -12.55
CA ASP A 27 -5.57 0.90 -11.31
C ASP A 27 -4.14 1.31 -10.91
N VAL A 28 -3.88 2.62 -10.85
CA VAL A 28 -2.57 3.17 -10.41
C VAL A 28 -2.61 3.54 -8.91
N LYS A 29 -3.42 2.86 -8.08
CA LYS A 29 -3.64 3.29 -6.68
C LYS A 29 -3.10 2.35 -5.58
N THR A 30 -2.20 1.41 -5.91
CA THR A 30 -1.62 0.51 -4.89
C THR A 30 -0.09 0.32 -4.97
N ALA A 31 0.58 0.78 -6.04
CA ALA A 31 2.04 0.61 -6.21
C ALA A 31 2.88 1.49 -5.28
N ALA A 32 2.49 2.76 -5.06
CA ALA A 32 3.30 3.71 -4.29
C ALA A 32 3.55 3.29 -2.83
N GLY A 33 2.59 2.57 -2.23
CA GLY A 33 2.70 2.11 -0.85
C GLY A 33 3.60 0.88 -0.66
N THR A 34 3.77 0.05 -1.70
CA THR A 34 4.70 -1.09 -1.65
C THR A 34 6.14 -0.64 -1.83
N ASP A 35 6.37 0.34 -2.71
CA ASP A 35 7.71 0.84 -3.04
C ASP A 35 8.35 1.55 -1.84
N LEU A 36 7.57 2.32 -1.07
CA LEU A 36 8.04 2.96 0.16
C LEU A 36 8.47 1.93 1.22
N LEU A 37 7.75 0.81 1.34
CA LEU A 37 8.10 -0.25 2.29
C LEU A 37 9.35 -1.02 1.84
N GLU A 38 9.56 -1.20 0.54
CA GLU A 38 10.80 -1.76 0.01
C GLU A 38 11.99 -0.82 0.22
N ALA A 39 11.82 0.48 -0.04
CA ALA A 39 12.83 1.49 0.23
C ALA A 39 13.21 1.54 1.72
N PHE A 40 12.21 1.47 2.62
CA PHE A 40 12.46 1.42 4.07
C PHE A 40 13.28 0.20 4.47
N GLN A 41 12.87 -1.00 4.02
CA GLN A 41 13.59 -2.25 4.30
C GLN A 41 15.04 -2.23 3.81
N THR A 42 15.25 -1.65 2.62
CA THR A 42 16.59 -1.46 2.06
C THR A 42 17.39 -0.48 2.91
N GLY A 43 16.78 0.63 3.34
CA GLY A 43 17.43 1.66 4.16
C GLY A 43 17.88 1.15 5.53
N ILE A 44 17.12 0.26 6.17
CA ILE A 44 17.50 -0.35 7.45
C ILE A 44 18.31 -1.65 7.29
N GLY A 45 18.54 -2.11 6.06
CA GLY A 45 19.26 -3.36 5.78
C GLY A 45 18.57 -4.63 6.26
N TYR A 46 17.25 -4.59 6.48
CA TYR A 46 16.47 -5.70 7.03
C TYR A 46 15.20 -5.96 6.22
N ARG A 47 15.09 -7.18 5.68
CA ARG A 47 13.90 -7.68 4.98
C ARG A 47 12.97 -8.35 6.00
N PHE A 48 11.77 -7.79 6.19
CA PHE A 48 10.76 -8.39 7.05
C PHE A 48 10.18 -9.63 6.38
N ASN A 49 10.19 -10.76 7.09
CA ASN A 49 9.51 -11.98 6.65
C ASN A 49 7.99 -11.76 6.47
N ALA A 50 7.40 -10.92 7.32
CA ALA A 50 5.99 -10.57 7.27
C ALA A 50 5.80 -9.06 7.08
N VAL A 51 5.67 -8.61 5.83
CA VAL A 51 5.46 -7.18 5.48
C VAL A 51 4.24 -6.56 6.17
N ARG A 52 3.24 -7.38 6.55
CA ARG A 52 2.10 -6.92 7.36
C ARG A 52 2.52 -6.34 8.73
N LEU A 53 3.54 -6.92 9.36
CA LEU A 53 4.04 -6.45 10.66
C LEU A 53 4.79 -5.13 10.50
N LEU A 54 5.53 -4.96 9.41
CA LEU A 54 6.14 -3.68 9.07
C LEU A 54 5.06 -2.59 8.88
N ARG A 55 3.98 -2.90 8.16
CA ARG A 55 2.85 -1.96 8.00
C ARG A 55 2.21 -1.60 9.34
N GLU A 56 2.00 -2.59 10.22
CA GLU A 56 1.46 -2.39 11.57
C GLU A 56 2.40 -1.52 12.41
N ALA A 57 3.71 -1.81 12.41
CA ALA A 57 4.73 -1.05 13.16
C ALA A 57 4.81 0.42 12.72
N LEU A 58 4.59 0.70 11.43
CA LEU A 58 4.57 2.05 10.87
C LEU A 58 3.20 2.74 10.98
N THR A 59 2.17 2.08 11.51
CA THR A 59 0.83 2.65 11.68
C THR A 59 0.63 3.12 13.12
N HIS A 60 0.71 4.42 13.33
CA HIS A 60 0.39 5.03 14.63
C HIS A 60 -1.12 4.99 14.92
N SER A 61 -1.51 4.95 16.19
CA SER A 61 -2.92 4.89 16.61
C SER A 61 -3.77 6.04 16.05
N SER A 62 -3.21 7.24 15.90
CA SER A 62 -3.89 8.39 15.29
C SER A 62 -4.28 8.19 13.81
N ALA A 63 -3.59 7.29 13.10
CA ALA A 63 -3.88 6.95 11.71
C ALA A 63 -4.99 5.89 11.58
N THR A 64 -5.45 5.31 12.69
CA THR A 64 -6.57 4.36 12.72
C THR A 64 -7.89 5.09 12.99
N THR A 65 -8.68 5.37 11.95
CA THR A 65 -9.99 6.02 12.11
C THR A 65 -11.05 4.99 12.51
N SER A 66 -11.82 5.30 13.57
CA SER A 66 -12.84 4.47 14.25
C SER A 66 -14.00 3.94 13.37
N GLY A 67 -14.10 4.30 12.08
CA GLY A 67 -15.30 4.06 11.26
C GLY A 67 -15.20 3.03 10.14
N SER A 68 -14.01 2.53 9.79
CA SER A 68 -13.88 1.57 8.67
C SER A 68 -13.88 0.14 9.20
N ARG A 69 -14.78 -0.70 8.69
CA ARG A 69 -15.02 -2.12 9.05
C ARG A 69 -13.86 -3.07 8.68
N GLY A 70 -12.63 -2.66 8.94
CA GLY A 70 -11.42 -3.46 8.83
C GLY A 70 -10.42 -2.91 9.83
N SER A 71 -10.32 -3.59 10.97
CA SER A 71 -9.37 -3.31 12.06
C SER A 71 -7.94 -3.23 11.53
N ARG A 72 -7.52 -2.05 11.07
CA ARG A 72 -6.09 -1.76 10.88
C ARG A 72 -5.49 -1.70 12.27
N ARG A 73 -4.59 -2.64 12.56
CA ARG A 73 -3.88 -2.69 13.83
C ARG A 73 -2.91 -1.50 13.90
N SER A 74 -2.92 -0.81 15.03
CA SER A 74 -1.93 0.20 15.40
C SER A 74 -0.65 -0.49 15.89
N ASN A 75 0.44 0.27 15.96
CA ASN A 75 1.72 -0.18 16.48
C ASN A 75 1.77 -0.35 18.00
N GLU A 76 0.74 0.02 18.77
CA GLU A 76 0.74 0.04 20.25
C GLU A 76 1.15 -1.31 20.87
N ARG A 77 0.67 -2.43 20.30
CA ARG A 77 1.03 -3.77 20.78
C ARG A 77 2.49 -4.13 20.49
N LEU A 78 3.00 -3.68 19.35
CA LEU A 78 4.39 -3.92 18.94
C LEU A 78 5.34 -3.04 19.75
N GLU A 79 4.95 -1.81 20.04
CA GLU A 79 5.68 -0.89 20.93
C GLU A 79 5.83 -1.49 22.33
N PHE A 80 4.72 -1.94 22.93
CA PHE A 80 4.75 -2.59 24.24
C PHE A 80 5.66 -3.82 24.26
N LEU A 81 5.59 -4.67 23.23
CA LEU A 81 6.47 -5.83 23.12
C LEU A 81 7.93 -5.43 22.97
N GLY A 82 8.21 -4.42 22.15
CA GLY A 82 9.55 -3.90 21.91
C GLY A 82 10.23 -3.39 23.17
N ASP A 83 9.49 -2.65 24.01
CA ASP A 83 10.00 -2.13 25.29
C ASP A 83 10.45 -3.26 26.22
N ARG A 84 9.64 -4.33 26.33
CA ARG A 84 9.98 -5.49 27.17
C ARG A 84 11.21 -6.26 26.67
N VAL A 85 11.30 -6.47 25.36
CA VAL A 85 12.44 -7.16 24.74
C VAL A 85 13.71 -6.33 24.90
N LEU A 86 13.65 -5.02 24.63
CA LEU A 86 14.79 -4.12 24.77
C LEU A 86 15.25 -4.05 26.23
N GLY A 87 14.33 -3.91 27.17
CA GLY A 87 14.64 -3.89 28.60
C GLY A 87 15.34 -5.16 29.07
N LEU A 88 14.92 -6.33 28.60
CA LEU A 88 15.57 -7.61 28.92
C LEU A 88 17.02 -7.64 28.39
N LEU A 89 17.23 -7.29 27.13
CA LEU A 89 18.57 -7.30 26.52
C LEU A 89 19.52 -6.31 27.21
N VAL A 90 19.03 -5.12 27.54
CA VAL A 90 19.83 -4.11 28.26
C VAL A 90 20.19 -4.61 29.66
N ALA A 91 19.24 -5.22 30.38
CA ALA A 91 19.52 -5.79 31.71
C ALA A 91 20.58 -6.90 31.64
N GLU A 92 20.49 -7.79 30.65
CA GLU A 92 21.48 -8.85 30.41
C GLU A 92 22.87 -8.25 30.09
N MET A 93 22.93 -7.26 29.20
CA MET A 93 24.18 -6.57 28.87
C MET A 93 24.82 -5.89 30.09
N LEU A 94 24.01 -5.28 30.96
CA LEU A 94 24.51 -4.61 32.15
C LEU A 94 25.06 -5.61 33.19
N ILE A 95 24.36 -6.73 33.42
CA ILE A 95 24.85 -7.80 34.32
C ILE A 95 26.17 -8.37 33.81
N ALA A 96 26.29 -8.58 32.48
CA ALA A 96 27.53 -9.09 31.89
C ALA A 96 28.69 -8.09 31.97
N ALA A 97 28.41 -6.79 31.83
CA ALA A 97 29.42 -5.73 31.88
C ALA A 97 29.84 -5.34 33.32
N TYR A 98 28.94 -5.50 34.29
CA TYR A 98 29.14 -5.10 35.69
C TYR A 98 28.64 -6.19 36.65
N PRO A 99 29.45 -7.25 36.89
CA PRO A 99 29.07 -8.37 37.73
C PRO A 99 29.02 -8.04 39.23
#